data_AF-A0A2D7H0Q5-F1
#
_entry.id   AF-A0A2D7H0Q5-F1
#
_cell.length_a   1.000
_cell.length_b   1.000
_cell.length_c   1.000
_cell.angle_alpha   90.00
_cell.angle_beta   90.00
_cell.angle_gamma   90.00
#
_symmetry.space_group_name_H-M   'P 1'
#
loop_
_entity.id
_entity.type
_entity.pdbx_description
1 polymer ?
#
loop_
_entity_poly.entity_id
_entity_poly.type
_entity_poly.pdbx_seq_one_letter_code
_entity_poly.pdbx_strand_id
1 'polypeptide(L)'
;MSMRTYISNSTSRLAVVSAFAVVLCTNAFVKAETILVPKRVATIQEAIDLAQGDDVVLVAPGRYDEAIDFKGKAITLKSEKGAAQTTIDGWNQDDSVVKCISGEGPSTVLDGFTITGGTGNEDLYSKQEAVGGGLLCLHSSPTVMNCIIVSNTAKYQGGAVFNGDRSNTVLRNCIIKDNTSERGGGFYNGRGRPEIIDCEISHNSATYGGGGMYNFGSDVRVVDSLFAHNRADYNGGGVYDYDSGGNLVATVFKDNVALFSGNAVYRAYKSAMLVDEDCTFIMEHDTISGSGGYMLAQGKQRGACCVGTGCLVVDERSCVSAGGSWLGPNTTCEDQMIACPKPNTGDINTDGVVDMMDLVLVMTSMNSSFTN
;
A
#
# COMPACT_ATOMS: atom_id res chain seq x y z
N MET A 1 5.15 -51.75 83.29
CA MET A 1 4.88 -52.81 82.29
C MET A 1 3.63 -52.38 81.51
N SER A 2 3.81 -51.89 80.26
CA SER A 2 2.78 -51.65 79.20
C SER A 2 1.64 -50.62 79.48
N MET A 3 0.97 -49.94 78.53
CA MET A 3 1.25 -49.17 77.30
C MET A 3 -0.05 -48.38 76.96
N ARG A 4 0.08 -47.09 76.57
CA ARG A 4 -0.78 -46.15 75.78
C ARG A 4 -2.31 -46.32 75.55
N THR A 5 -3.06 -45.18 75.63
CA THR A 5 -3.94 -44.53 74.57
C THR A 5 -4.63 -43.28 75.15
N TYR A 6 -4.51 -42.00 74.70
CA TYR A 6 -4.85 -41.22 73.47
C TYR A 6 -6.25 -40.53 73.40
N ILE A 7 -6.28 -39.23 73.79
CA ILE A 7 -6.84 -37.98 73.19
C ILE A 7 -8.19 -38.01 72.40
N SER A 8 -9.16 -37.13 72.74
CA SER A 8 -9.46 -35.86 72.00
C SER A 8 -10.73 -35.11 72.49
N ASN A 9 -10.64 -33.79 72.58
CA ASN A 9 -11.72 -32.82 72.82
C ASN A 9 -11.97 -32.04 71.51
N SER A 10 -13.24 -31.76 71.16
CA SER A 10 -13.58 -30.75 70.15
C SER A 10 -14.83 -29.96 70.53
N THR A 11 -14.67 -28.65 70.66
CA THR A 11 -15.71 -27.63 70.86
C THR A 11 -16.26 -27.14 69.51
N SER A 12 -17.58 -26.99 69.42
CA SER A 12 -18.34 -26.56 68.24
C SER A 12 -18.24 -25.05 67.97
N ARG A 13 -17.91 -24.68 66.72
CA ARG A 13 -17.86 -23.29 66.21
C ARG A 13 -19.20 -22.88 65.56
N LEU A 14 -19.59 -21.62 65.79
CA LEU A 14 -20.68 -20.90 65.10
C LEU A 14 -20.51 -20.94 63.57
N ALA A 15 -21.59 -21.22 62.85
CA ALA A 15 -21.67 -21.09 61.40
C ALA A 15 -22.13 -19.67 61.01
N VAL A 16 -21.30 -18.96 60.25
CA VAL A 16 -21.64 -17.71 59.56
C VAL A 16 -22.24 -18.08 58.21
N VAL A 17 -23.50 -17.69 57.97
CA VAL A 17 -24.15 -17.83 56.66
C VAL A 17 -23.76 -16.62 55.81
N SER A 18 -22.82 -16.81 54.89
CA SER A 18 -22.47 -15.81 53.88
C SER A 18 -23.52 -15.82 52.76
N ALA A 19 -24.31 -14.75 52.68
CA ALA A 19 -25.20 -14.52 51.54
C ALA A 19 -24.36 -14.12 50.32
N PHE A 20 -24.21 -15.04 49.36
CA PHE A 20 -23.72 -14.71 48.02
C PHE A 20 -24.81 -13.91 47.29
N ALA A 21 -24.61 -12.61 47.16
CA ALA A 21 -25.36 -11.81 46.20
C ALA A 21 -24.90 -12.21 44.79
N VAL A 22 -25.72 -12.99 44.09
CA VAL A 22 -25.56 -13.22 42.65
C VAL A 22 -25.89 -11.89 41.97
N VAL A 23 -24.86 -11.13 41.61
CA VAL A 23 -25.00 -10.00 40.68
C VAL A 23 -25.34 -10.60 39.33
N LEU A 24 -26.62 -10.66 39.00
CA LEU A 24 -27.08 -10.83 37.63
C LEU A 24 -26.66 -9.57 36.86
N CYS A 25 -25.47 -9.58 36.26
CA CYS A 25 -25.13 -8.67 35.18
C CYS A 25 -26.05 -9.03 34.02
N THR A 26 -27.22 -8.39 33.96
CA THR A 26 -27.97 -8.30 32.72
C THR A 26 -27.14 -7.41 31.81
N ASN A 27 -26.21 -8.02 31.06
CA ASN A 27 -25.66 -7.38 29.87
C ASN A 27 -26.84 -7.22 28.91
N ALA A 28 -27.55 -6.10 29.04
CA ALA A 28 -28.41 -5.63 27.98
C ALA A 28 -27.47 -5.45 26.79
N PHE A 29 -27.59 -6.33 25.80
CA PHE A 29 -26.97 -6.12 24.51
C PHE A 29 -27.56 -4.81 23.96
N VAL A 30 -26.82 -3.72 24.12
CA VAL A 30 -27.15 -2.46 23.47
C VAL A 30 -27.05 -2.73 21.98
N LYS A 31 -28.16 -2.56 21.28
CA LYS A 31 -28.20 -2.73 19.84
C LYS A 31 -27.36 -1.61 19.22
N ALA A 32 -26.49 -1.96 18.28
CA ALA A 32 -25.73 -1.01 17.47
C ALA A 32 -26.62 0.16 17.00
N GLU A 33 -26.26 1.36 17.41
CA GLU A 33 -26.92 2.61 17.08
C GLU A 33 -26.22 3.30 15.90
N THR A 34 -26.96 4.11 15.14
CA THR A 34 -26.38 5.00 14.13
C THR A 34 -26.39 6.45 14.63
N ILE A 35 -25.20 7.06 14.71
CA ILE A 35 -25.00 8.46 15.10
C ILE A 35 -24.73 9.27 13.83
N LEU A 36 -25.58 10.25 13.55
CA LEU A 36 -25.52 11.04 12.31
C LEU A 36 -24.72 12.33 12.50
N VAL A 37 -23.72 12.57 11.64
CA VAL A 37 -22.93 13.82 11.62
C VAL A 37 -23.21 14.56 10.30
N PRO A 38 -23.57 15.86 10.31
CA PRO A 38 -23.69 16.76 11.47
C PRO A 38 -25.11 16.80 12.07
N LYS A 39 -26.03 15.91 11.64
CA LYS A 39 -27.47 16.05 11.95
C LYS A 39 -27.82 15.83 13.42
N ARG A 40 -27.15 14.89 14.11
CA ARG A 40 -27.36 14.57 15.53
C ARG A 40 -26.35 15.28 16.42
N VAL A 41 -25.08 15.27 16.00
CA VAL A 41 -23.97 15.97 16.66
C VAL A 41 -23.15 16.70 15.61
N ALA A 42 -22.48 17.78 16.02
CA ALA A 42 -21.89 18.70 15.06
C ALA A 42 -20.59 18.17 14.43
N THR A 43 -19.79 17.46 15.22
CA THR A 43 -18.44 17.02 14.84
C THR A 43 -18.30 15.51 14.81
N ILE A 44 -17.29 15.02 14.08
CA ILE A 44 -16.96 13.60 14.03
C ILE A 44 -16.44 13.15 15.40
N GLN A 45 -15.57 13.92 16.05
CA GLN A 45 -15.05 13.54 17.37
C GLN A 45 -16.15 13.42 18.43
N GLU A 46 -17.13 14.33 18.44
CA GLU A 46 -18.26 14.24 19.38
C GLU A 46 -19.08 12.96 19.14
N ALA A 47 -19.28 12.58 17.88
CA ALA A 47 -19.95 11.33 17.53
C ALA A 47 -19.17 10.10 18.01
N ILE A 48 -17.85 10.09 17.82
CA ILE A 48 -16.97 9.03 18.34
C ILE A 48 -17.07 8.98 19.87
N ASP A 49 -17.08 10.11 20.55
CA ASP A 49 -17.15 10.19 22.01
C ASP A 49 -18.45 9.62 22.57
N LEU A 50 -19.57 9.80 21.86
CA LEU A 50 -20.86 9.22 22.21
C LEU A 50 -20.98 7.72 21.86
N ALA A 51 -20.33 7.28 20.78
CA ALA A 51 -20.45 5.92 20.28
C ALA A 51 -19.96 4.86 21.29
N GLN A 52 -20.61 3.70 21.27
CA GLN A 52 -20.25 2.50 22.01
C GLN A 52 -19.90 1.37 21.04
N GLY A 53 -19.41 0.23 21.54
CA GLY A 53 -19.01 -0.90 20.69
C GLY A 53 -20.11 -1.29 19.69
N ASP A 54 -19.69 -1.55 18.45
CA ASP A 54 -20.50 -1.89 17.27
C ASP A 54 -21.38 -0.76 16.70
N ASP A 55 -21.37 0.44 17.29
CA ASP A 55 -22.10 1.59 16.73
C ASP A 55 -21.52 2.05 15.38
N VAL A 56 -22.37 2.72 14.60
CA VAL A 56 -22.02 3.35 13.33
C VAL A 56 -22.08 4.86 13.47
N VAL A 57 -20.95 5.54 13.30
CA VAL A 57 -20.91 6.98 13.06
C VAL A 57 -21.03 7.22 11.56
N LEU A 58 -22.18 7.74 11.12
CA LEU A 58 -22.50 7.97 9.72
C LEU A 58 -22.39 9.47 9.39
N VAL A 59 -21.47 9.81 8.49
CA VAL A 59 -21.06 11.19 8.20
C VAL A 59 -21.54 11.63 6.82
N ALA A 60 -22.35 12.69 6.80
CA ALA A 60 -22.86 13.30 5.58
C ALA A 60 -21.72 13.92 4.73
N PRO A 61 -21.97 14.21 3.44
CA PRO A 61 -21.02 14.95 2.61
C PRO A 61 -20.62 16.29 3.22
N GLY A 62 -19.32 16.59 3.19
CA GLY A 62 -18.77 17.80 3.78
C GLY A 62 -17.26 17.73 3.98
N ARG A 63 -16.69 18.87 4.36
CA ARG A 63 -15.30 18.98 4.83
C ARG A 63 -15.36 19.26 6.34
N TYR A 64 -14.68 18.43 7.10
CA TYR A 64 -14.65 18.44 8.56
C TYR A 64 -13.24 18.78 9.00
N ASP A 65 -13.06 20.00 9.50
CA ASP A 65 -11.75 20.51 9.95
C ASP A 65 -11.46 19.98 11.37
N GLU A 66 -10.99 18.74 11.44
CA GLU A 66 -10.85 17.98 12.69
C GLU A 66 -9.60 17.09 12.66
N ALA A 67 -9.01 16.87 13.84
CA ALA A 67 -8.15 15.74 14.12
C ALA A 67 -8.89 14.79 15.08
N ILE A 68 -9.11 13.54 14.66
CA ILE A 68 -9.96 12.59 15.38
C ILE A 68 -9.16 11.46 16.03
N ASP A 69 -9.67 10.94 17.14
CA ASP A 69 -9.15 9.79 17.88
C ASP A 69 -10.29 8.81 18.17
N PHE A 70 -10.10 7.55 17.77
CA PHE A 70 -11.05 6.47 17.99
C PHE A 70 -11.16 6.02 19.45
N LYS A 71 -10.21 6.39 20.31
CA LYS A 71 -10.23 6.14 21.76
C LYS A 71 -10.43 4.66 22.14
N GLY A 72 -9.89 3.75 21.32
CA GLY A 72 -9.93 2.30 21.55
C GLY A 72 -11.30 1.68 21.25
N LYS A 73 -12.21 2.42 20.61
CA LYS A 73 -13.58 1.97 20.37
C LYS A 73 -13.69 1.11 19.12
N ALA A 74 -14.33 -0.05 19.26
CA ALA A 74 -14.72 -0.93 18.16
C ALA A 74 -15.99 -0.40 17.48
N ILE A 75 -15.87 0.69 16.70
CA ILE A 75 -16.97 1.35 16.00
C ILE A 75 -16.70 1.44 14.51
N THR A 76 -17.76 1.65 13.72
CA THR A 76 -17.63 1.96 12.30
C THR A 76 -17.85 3.45 12.05
N LEU A 77 -16.79 4.17 11.68
CA LEU A 77 -16.88 5.52 11.14
C LEU A 77 -17.00 5.42 9.61
N LYS A 78 -18.12 5.89 9.05
CA LYS A 78 -18.46 5.70 7.64
C LYS A 78 -19.00 6.97 7.00
N SER A 79 -18.53 7.26 5.79
CA SER A 79 -19.10 8.29 4.93
C SER A 79 -20.40 7.83 4.26
N GLU A 80 -21.41 8.71 4.20
CA GLU A 80 -22.66 8.46 3.49
C GLU A 80 -22.50 8.38 1.97
N LYS A 81 -21.50 9.07 1.40
CA LYS A 81 -21.33 9.22 -0.06
C LYS A 81 -19.92 8.87 -0.56
N GLY A 82 -19.08 8.32 0.30
CA GLY A 82 -17.71 7.90 -0.02
C GLY A 82 -16.69 9.04 -0.04
N ALA A 83 -15.44 8.67 -0.30
CA ALA A 83 -14.29 9.55 -0.07
C ALA A 83 -14.30 10.80 -0.95
N ALA A 84 -14.87 10.74 -2.14
CA ALA A 84 -14.96 11.87 -3.06
C ALA A 84 -15.89 13.01 -2.58
N GLN A 85 -16.68 12.79 -1.52
CA GLN A 85 -17.69 13.75 -1.04
C GLN A 85 -17.56 14.07 0.45
N THR A 86 -16.73 13.33 1.19
CA THR A 86 -16.56 13.51 2.64
C THR A 86 -15.08 13.52 2.98
N THR A 87 -14.63 14.65 3.51
CA THR A 87 -13.22 14.91 3.84
C THR A 87 -13.06 15.18 5.32
N ILE A 88 -12.11 14.49 5.95
CA ILE A 88 -11.54 14.85 7.25
C ILE A 88 -10.24 15.60 6.96
N ASP A 89 -10.18 16.86 7.37
CA ASP A 89 -9.08 17.76 7.07
C ASP A 89 -8.35 18.19 8.35
N GLY A 90 -7.10 17.74 8.47
CA GLY A 90 -6.21 18.08 9.56
C GLY A 90 -5.46 19.40 9.38
N TRP A 91 -5.77 20.20 8.36
CA TRP A 91 -5.13 21.49 8.17
C TRP A 91 -5.26 22.39 9.41
N ASN A 92 -4.14 22.97 9.86
CA ASN A 92 -4.03 23.75 11.11
C ASN A 92 -4.38 22.99 12.41
N GLN A 93 -4.40 21.65 12.39
CA GLN A 93 -4.56 20.86 13.61
C GLN A 93 -3.23 20.54 14.29
N ASP A 94 -2.10 20.75 13.58
CA ASP A 94 -0.74 20.44 14.05
C ASP A 94 -0.58 19.01 14.59
N ASP A 95 -1.31 18.05 13.99
CA ASP A 95 -1.37 16.65 14.43
C ASP A 95 -1.63 15.70 13.25
N SER A 96 -1.74 14.41 13.56
CA SER A 96 -2.29 13.37 12.66
C SER A 96 -3.79 13.58 12.47
N VAL A 97 -4.31 13.43 11.25
CA VAL A 97 -5.75 13.63 10.99
C VAL A 97 -6.61 12.58 11.72
N VAL A 98 -6.14 11.33 11.73
CA VAL A 98 -6.83 10.21 12.38
C VAL A 98 -5.86 9.48 13.30
N LYS A 99 -6.29 9.18 14.52
CA LYS A 99 -5.51 8.45 15.52
C LYS A 99 -6.21 7.17 15.95
N CYS A 100 -5.41 6.10 16.01
CA CYS A 100 -5.73 4.81 16.61
C CYS A 100 -4.55 4.42 17.51
N ILE A 101 -4.58 4.93 18.73
CA ILE A 101 -3.46 4.87 19.68
C ILE A 101 -3.87 4.28 21.04
N SER A 102 -5.08 3.74 21.11
CA SER A 102 -5.71 3.28 22.36
C SER A 102 -6.10 1.79 22.30
N GLY A 103 -5.46 1.02 21.42
CA GLY A 103 -5.66 -0.43 21.31
C GLY A 103 -6.82 -0.82 20.39
N GLU A 104 -7.13 0.01 19.40
CA GLU A 104 -8.15 -0.25 18.40
C GLU A 104 -7.88 -1.59 17.70
N GLY A 105 -8.90 -2.44 17.61
CA GLY A 105 -8.85 -3.71 16.91
C GLY A 105 -9.40 -3.63 15.49
N PRO A 106 -9.48 -4.76 14.76
CA PRO A 106 -9.98 -4.79 13.39
C PRO A 106 -11.47 -4.40 13.27
N SER A 107 -12.23 -4.46 14.38
CA SER A 107 -13.61 -3.97 14.47
C SER A 107 -13.73 -2.45 14.53
N THR A 108 -12.63 -1.73 14.72
CA THR A 108 -12.57 -0.29 14.49
C THR A 108 -12.41 -0.06 12.99
N VAL A 109 -13.44 0.48 12.35
CA VAL A 109 -13.52 0.61 10.89
C VAL A 109 -13.59 2.08 10.48
N LEU A 110 -12.72 2.47 9.56
CA LEU A 110 -12.76 3.77 8.86
C LEU A 110 -13.08 3.53 7.38
N ASP A 111 -14.26 3.97 6.93
CA ASP A 111 -14.82 3.65 5.61
C ASP A 111 -15.24 4.89 4.82
N GLY A 112 -14.56 5.13 3.69
CA GLY A 112 -15.07 6.05 2.68
C GLY A 112 -14.72 7.53 2.90
N PHE A 113 -13.55 7.87 3.43
CA PHE A 113 -13.15 9.26 3.68
C PHE A 113 -11.96 9.69 2.83
N THR A 114 -11.96 10.96 2.41
CA THR A 114 -10.70 11.64 2.09
C THR A 114 -10.07 12.12 3.39
N ILE A 115 -8.78 11.84 3.59
CA ILE A 115 -7.99 12.19 4.78
C ILE A 115 -6.81 13.03 4.31
N THR A 116 -6.75 14.30 4.72
CA THR A 116 -5.79 15.27 4.18
C THR A 116 -5.32 16.29 5.21
N GLY A 117 -4.22 16.97 4.92
CA GLY A 117 -3.79 18.16 5.65
C GLY A 117 -3.10 17.90 6.99
N GLY A 118 -2.92 16.63 7.38
CA GLY A 118 -2.22 16.30 8.62
C GLY A 118 -0.71 16.49 8.52
N THR A 119 -0.12 16.89 9.64
CA THR A 119 1.31 17.24 9.78
C THR A 119 2.10 16.25 10.66
N GLY A 120 1.40 15.26 11.20
CA GLY A 120 1.93 14.21 12.06
C GLY A 120 1.90 14.60 13.53
N ASN A 121 1.85 13.60 14.40
CA ASN A 121 1.83 13.77 15.86
C ASN A 121 3.24 13.94 16.42
N GLU A 122 3.45 14.95 17.27
CA GLU A 122 4.74 15.24 17.93
C GLU A 122 4.91 14.57 19.31
N ASP A 123 3.88 13.92 19.85
CA ASP A 123 3.87 13.44 21.24
C ASP A 123 4.64 12.13 21.45
N LEU A 124 4.85 11.35 20.38
CA LEU A 124 5.43 9.99 20.50
C LEU A 124 6.95 9.95 20.64
N TYR A 125 7.66 10.85 19.95
CA TYR A 125 9.13 10.85 19.91
C TYR A 125 9.68 12.20 20.34
N SER A 126 9.51 13.21 19.49
CA SER A 126 9.91 14.60 19.72
C SER A 126 9.25 15.51 18.69
N LYS A 127 9.29 16.84 18.91
CA LYS A 127 8.86 17.84 17.92
C LYS A 127 9.62 17.75 16.59
N GLN A 128 10.81 17.17 16.60
CA GLN A 128 11.62 16.99 15.41
C GLN A 128 11.27 15.69 14.66
N GLU A 129 10.46 14.82 15.25
CA GLU A 129 10.20 13.47 14.80
C GLU A 129 8.68 13.19 14.69
N ALA A 130 7.92 14.15 14.16
CA ALA A 130 6.48 13.99 13.95
C ALA A 130 6.17 12.81 13.02
N VAL A 131 5.17 12.01 13.37
CA VAL A 131 4.81 10.76 12.66
C VAL A 131 3.33 10.68 12.32
N GLY A 132 2.99 9.96 11.24
CA GLY A 132 1.62 9.60 10.91
C GLY A 132 0.74 10.74 10.44
N GLY A 133 1.13 11.46 9.38
CA GLY A 133 0.41 12.66 8.92
C GLY A 133 -1.10 12.43 8.73
N GLY A 134 -1.48 11.46 7.89
CA GLY A 134 -2.89 11.11 7.69
C GLY A 134 -3.47 10.25 8.83
N LEU A 135 -2.88 9.07 9.04
CA LEU A 135 -3.32 8.08 10.01
C LEU A 135 -2.15 7.62 10.89
N LEU A 136 -2.34 7.73 12.20
CA LEU A 136 -1.41 7.27 13.22
C LEU A 136 -1.96 6.03 13.93
N CYS A 137 -1.28 4.90 13.78
CA CYS A 137 -1.59 3.66 14.46
C CYS A 137 -0.45 3.23 15.39
N LEU A 138 -0.72 3.17 16.70
CA LEU A 138 0.25 2.69 17.70
C LEU A 138 -0.37 1.57 18.54
N HIS A 139 0.25 0.40 18.53
CA HIS A 139 -0.26 -0.80 19.20
C HIS A 139 -1.72 -1.12 18.85
N SER A 140 -2.12 -0.79 17.62
CA SER A 140 -3.50 -0.81 17.16
C SER A 140 -3.60 -1.38 15.75
N SER A 141 -4.72 -2.03 15.44
CA SER A 141 -4.93 -2.78 14.20
C SER A 141 -6.31 -2.48 13.58
N PRO A 142 -6.65 -1.20 13.29
CA PRO A 142 -7.93 -0.86 12.68
C PRO A 142 -8.02 -1.34 11.23
N THR A 143 -9.26 -1.46 10.75
CA THR A 143 -9.55 -1.68 9.32
C THR A 143 -9.86 -0.36 8.64
N VAL A 144 -9.14 -0.04 7.57
CA VAL A 144 -9.35 1.17 6.76
C VAL A 144 -9.74 0.74 5.36
N MET A 145 -10.85 1.27 4.84
CA MET A 145 -11.33 0.88 3.52
C MET A 145 -11.95 2.01 2.73
N ASN A 146 -11.85 1.92 1.39
CA ASN A 146 -12.47 2.87 0.46
C ASN A 146 -12.06 4.34 0.71
N CYS A 147 -10.89 4.57 1.31
CA CYS A 147 -10.41 5.89 1.69
C CYS A 147 -9.42 6.46 0.68
N ILE A 148 -9.30 7.78 0.65
CA ILE A 148 -8.27 8.52 -0.08
C ILE A 148 -7.41 9.25 0.95
N ILE A 149 -6.17 8.80 1.17
CA ILE A 149 -5.22 9.44 2.09
C ILE A 149 -4.26 10.26 1.26
N VAL A 150 -4.41 11.59 1.30
CA VAL A 150 -3.81 12.49 0.32
C VAL A 150 -3.22 13.76 0.93
N SER A 151 -2.10 14.24 0.39
CA SER A 151 -1.51 15.53 0.77
C SER A 151 -1.27 15.68 2.27
N ASN A 152 -0.85 14.59 2.91
CA ASN A 152 -0.41 14.60 4.30
C ASN A 152 1.11 14.64 4.35
N THR A 153 1.64 15.29 5.38
CA THR A 153 3.08 15.40 5.60
C THR A 153 3.39 14.92 7.00
N ALA A 154 4.45 14.15 7.17
CA ALA A 154 5.02 13.88 8.49
C ALA A 154 6.50 14.20 8.43
N LYS A 155 7.05 14.87 9.45
CA LYS A 155 8.45 15.25 9.42
C LYS A 155 9.40 14.05 9.37
N TYR A 156 9.01 12.94 10.01
CA TYR A 156 9.88 11.78 10.17
C TYR A 156 9.33 10.52 9.49
N GLN A 157 8.22 9.96 9.97
CA GLN A 157 7.78 8.63 9.52
C GLN A 157 6.29 8.61 9.15
N GLY A 158 5.98 8.03 7.99
CA GLY A 158 4.61 7.78 7.55
C GLY A 158 3.86 9.07 7.22
N GLY A 159 4.07 9.61 6.02
CA GLY A 159 3.36 10.83 5.58
C GLY A 159 1.86 10.59 5.53
N ALA A 160 1.44 9.47 4.92
CA ALA A 160 0.04 9.06 4.90
C ALA A 160 -0.32 8.21 6.12
N VAL A 161 0.39 7.11 6.34
CA VAL A 161 0.08 6.11 7.37
C VAL A 161 1.34 5.76 8.14
N PHE A 162 1.25 5.85 9.45
CA PHE A 162 2.26 5.32 10.37
C PHE A 162 1.69 4.14 11.14
N ASN A 163 2.29 2.97 10.92
CA ASN A 163 2.10 1.78 11.74
C ASN A 163 3.31 1.65 12.68
N GLY A 164 3.16 2.08 13.92
CA GLY A 164 4.15 1.90 14.98
C GLY A 164 4.23 0.46 15.48
N ASP A 165 5.12 0.21 16.44
CA ASP A 165 5.41 -1.12 16.98
C ASP A 165 4.14 -1.97 17.19
N ARG A 166 4.09 -3.15 16.53
CA ARG A 166 3.00 -4.13 16.61
C ARG A 166 1.63 -3.63 16.14
N SER A 167 1.57 -2.60 15.30
CA SER A 167 0.35 -2.20 14.61
C SER A 167 0.14 -3.02 13.33
N ASN A 168 -1.01 -3.68 13.21
CA ASN A 168 -1.35 -4.55 12.08
C ASN A 168 -2.60 -4.03 11.38
N THR A 169 -2.52 -2.82 10.83
CA THR A 169 -3.62 -2.23 10.07
C THR A 169 -3.97 -3.10 8.86
N VAL A 170 -5.25 -3.04 8.48
CA VAL A 170 -5.73 -3.67 7.26
C VAL A 170 -6.29 -2.59 6.35
N LEU A 171 -5.63 -2.33 5.23
CA LEU A 171 -6.05 -1.36 4.23
C LEU A 171 -6.61 -2.07 3.00
N ARG A 172 -7.81 -1.67 2.58
CA ARG A 172 -8.49 -2.25 1.41
C ARG A 172 -9.09 -1.19 0.50
N ASN A 173 -8.88 -1.28 -0.81
CA ASN A 173 -9.48 -0.34 -1.78
C ASN A 173 -9.16 1.12 -1.45
N CYS A 174 -7.95 1.40 -0.98
CA CYS A 174 -7.53 2.74 -0.60
C CYS A 174 -6.62 3.37 -1.67
N ILE A 175 -6.69 4.69 -1.79
CA ILE A 175 -5.77 5.49 -2.60
C ILE A 175 -4.89 6.29 -1.65
N ILE A 176 -3.58 6.10 -1.70
CA ILE A 176 -2.58 6.76 -0.88
C ILE A 176 -1.69 7.56 -1.80
N LYS A 177 -1.87 8.88 -1.84
CA LYS A 177 -1.17 9.71 -2.81
C LYS A 177 -0.72 11.08 -2.36
N ASP A 178 0.32 11.60 -3.01
CA ASP A 178 0.84 12.96 -2.76
C ASP A 178 1.23 13.18 -1.28
N ASN A 179 1.63 12.14 -0.56
CA ASN A 179 2.06 12.25 0.83
C ASN A 179 3.60 12.31 0.93
N THR A 180 4.11 13.02 1.92
CA THR A 180 5.55 13.28 2.07
C THR A 180 6.05 12.98 3.48
N SER A 181 7.22 12.36 3.60
CA SER A 181 7.93 12.23 4.88
C SER A 181 9.44 12.06 4.72
N GLU A 182 10.19 11.88 5.81
CA GLU A 182 11.58 11.42 5.70
C GLU A 182 11.63 9.94 5.30
N ARG A 183 10.81 9.10 5.94
CA ARG A 183 10.75 7.65 5.71
C ARG A 183 9.32 7.20 5.52
N GLY A 184 9.02 6.61 4.37
CA GLY A 184 7.68 6.15 4.08
C GLY A 184 6.76 7.31 3.74
N GLY A 185 6.87 7.84 2.52
CA GLY A 185 6.01 8.96 2.08
C GLY A 185 4.54 8.58 2.19
N GLY A 186 4.19 7.41 1.63
CA GLY A 186 2.90 6.77 1.87
C GLY A 186 2.86 6.09 3.24
N PHE A 187 3.58 4.99 3.40
CA PHE A 187 3.53 4.13 4.58
C PHE A 187 4.86 4.05 5.31
N TYR A 188 4.80 4.11 6.63
CA TYR A 188 5.85 3.57 7.49
C TYR A 188 5.32 2.40 8.32
N ASN A 189 6.00 1.27 8.28
CA ASN A 189 5.64 0.06 9.02
C ASN A 189 6.78 -0.36 9.95
N GLY A 190 6.56 -0.27 11.26
CA GLY A 190 7.49 -0.66 12.31
C GLY A 190 7.04 -1.92 13.05
N ARG A 191 7.84 -2.99 12.97
CA ARG A 191 7.68 -4.21 13.79
C ARG A 191 6.25 -4.76 13.87
N GLY A 192 5.54 -4.72 12.74
CA GLY A 192 4.16 -5.16 12.60
C GLY A 192 3.99 -6.14 11.44
N ARG A 193 2.73 -6.45 11.13
CA ARG A 193 2.31 -7.30 10.02
C ARG A 193 1.06 -6.72 9.35
N PRO A 194 1.11 -5.47 8.84
CA PRO A 194 -0.03 -4.88 8.17
C PRO A 194 -0.37 -5.59 6.87
N GLU A 195 -1.64 -5.53 6.47
CA GLU A 195 -2.14 -6.04 5.20
C GLU A 195 -2.60 -4.88 4.32
N ILE A 196 -2.11 -4.82 3.09
CA ILE A 196 -2.43 -3.79 2.11
C ILE A 196 -2.96 -4.52 0.87
N ILE A 197 -4.24 -4.33 0.55
CA ILE A 197 -4.94 -5.11 -0.46
C ILE A 197 -5.68 -4.15 -1.39
N ASP A 198 -5.59 -4.37 -2.70
CA ASP A 198 -6.32 -3.57 -3.71
C ASP A 198 -6.09 -2.06 -3.54
N CYS A 199 -4.87 -1.64 -3.18
CA CYS A 199 -4.55 -0.24 -2.94
C CYS A 199 -3.75 0.38 -4.09
N GLU A 200 -3.97 1.67 -4.31
CA GLU A 200 -3.09 2.50 -5.12
C GLU A 200 -2.19 3.34 -4.21
N ILE A 201 -0.88 3.20 -4.34
CA ILE A 201 0.13 3.97 -3.63
C ILE A 201 0.89 4.77 -4.68
N SER A 202 0.57 6.06 -4.84
CA SER A 202 1.13 6.85 -5.94
C SER A 202 1.59 8.26 -5.60
N HIS A 203 2.61 8.77 -6.30
CA HIS A 203 3.09 10.15 -6.11
C HIS A 203 3.54 10.50 -4.68
N ASN A 204 3.87 9.50 -3.85
CA ASN A 204 4.38 9.75 -2.51
C ASN A 204 5.89 9.97 -2.54
N SER A 205 6.40 10.79 -1.62
CA SER A 205 7.80 11.22 -1.60
C SER A 205 8.47 10.99 -0.24
N ALA A 206 9.71 10.51 -0.25
CA ALA A 206 10.53 10.33 0.95
C ALA A 206 11.93 10.92 0.77
N THR A 207 12.44 11.70 1.73
CA THR A 207 13.81 12.26 1.65
C THR A 207 14.90 11.26 2.00
N TYR A 208 14.56 10.16 2.70
CA TYR A 208 15.45 9.03 2.93
C TYR A 208 15.04 7.86 2.04
N GLY A 209 14.00 7.10 2.39
CA GLY A 209 13.65 5.90 1.65
C GLY A 209 12.19 5.53 1.74
N GLY A 210 11.75 4.69 0.80
CA GLY A 210 10.37 4.21 0.75
C GLY A 210 9.44 5.33 0.36
N GLY A 211 9.56 5.86 -0.86
CA GLY A 211 8.65 6.90 -1.35
C GLY A 211 7.19 6.47 -1.16
N GLY A 212 6.87 5.25 -1.61
CA GLY A 212 5.59 4.60 -1.34
C GLY A 212 5.52 3.98 0.06
N MET A 213 6.47 3.14 0.42
CA MET A 213 6.44 2.37 1.68
C MET A 213 7.83 2.11 2.26
N TYR A 214 7.97 2.28 3.57
CA TYR A 214 9.17 1.93 4.33
C TYR A 214 8.83 0.88 5.41
N ASN A 215 9.51 -0.26 5.38
CA ASN A 215 9.35 -1.32 6.38
C ASN A 215 10.60 -1.43 7.25
N PHE A 216 10.39 -1.49 8.56
CA PHE A 216 11.43 -1.65 9.57
C PHE A 216 11.07 -2.79 10.52
N GLY A 217 11.68 -3.96 10.34
CA GLY A 217 11.35 -5.13 11.14
C GLY A 217 9.92 -5.64 10.93
N SER A 218 9.26 -5.31 9.82
CA SER A 218 7.82 -5.47 9.61
C SER A 218 7.50 -6.44 8.47
N ASP A 219 6.76 -7.50 8.77
CA ASP A 219 6.36 -8.50 7.78
C ASP A 219 5.05 -8.10 7.10
N VAL A 220 5.10 -7.00 6.32
CA VAL A 220 3.94 -6.52 5.56
C VAL A 220 3.51 -7.53 4.49
N ARG A 221 2.20 -7.66 4.28
CA ARG A 221 1.64 -8.38 3.14
C ARG A 221 0.96 -7.39 2.21
N VAL A 222 1.46 -7.27 0.99
CA VAL A 222 0.84 -6.46 -0.07
C VAL A 222 0.30 -7.37 -1.16
N VAL A 223 -0.94 -7.13 -1.56
CA VAL A 223 -1.66 -7.96 -2.53
C VAL A 223 -2.42 -7.07 -3.51
N ASP A 224 -2.39 -7.42 -4.80
CA ASP A 224 -3.21 -6.81 -5.85
C ASP A 224 -3.15 -5.26 -5.86
N SER A 225 -1.97 -4.70 -5.58
CA SER A 225 -1.81 -3.26 -5.37
C SER A 225 -0.90 -2.62 -6.42
N LEU A 226 -0.96 -1.29 -6.53
CA LEU A 226 -0.14 -0.50 -7.46
C LEU A 226 0.79 0.45 -6.69
N PHE A 227 2.09 0.39 -6.96
CA PHE A 227 3.05 1.42 -6.61
C PHE A 227 3.44 2.21 -7.85
N ALA A 228 3.01 3.46 -7.95
CA ALA A 228 3.26 4.28 -9.14
C ALA A 228 3.82 5.67 -8.85
N HIS A 229 4.84 6.11 -9.59
CA HIS A 229 5.35 7.48 -9.49
C HIS A 229 5.81 7.88 -8.08
N ASN A 230 6.18 6.92 -7.22
CA ASN A 230 6.69 7.21 -5.90
C ASN A 230 8.18 7.54 -5.96
N ARG A 231 8.64 8.45 -5.11
CA ARG A 231 10.00 8.98 -5.13
C ARG A 231 10.70 8.85 -3.78
N ALA A 232 11.96 8.41 -3.81
CA ALA A 232 12.87 8.48 -2.69
C ALA A 232 14.17 9.19 -3.08
N ASP A 233 14.67 10.09 -2.23
CA ASP A 233 15.95 10.75 -2.47
C ASP A 233 17.16 9.86 -2.13
N TYR A 234 16.97 8.72 -1.47
CA TYR A 234 18.01 7.71 -1.26
C TYR A 234 17.69 6.39 -2.00
N ASN A 235 16.98 5.46 -1.37
CA ASN A 235 16.70 4.13 -1.92
C ASN A 235 15.22 3.78 -1.79
N GLY A 236 14.72 2.86 -2.62
CA GLY A 236 13.36 2.34 -2.48
C GLY A 236 12.31 3.36 -2.89
N GLY A 237 12.22 3.70 -4.18
CA GLY A 237 11.24 4.67 -4.66
C GLY A 237 9.81 4.19 -4.37
N GLY A 238 9.51 2.93 -4.72
CA GLY A 238 8.30 2.24 -4.30
C GLY A 238 8.40 1.75 -2.86
N VAL A 239 9.26 0.78 -2.61
CA VAL A 239 9.41 0.09 -1.31
C VAL A 239 10.85 0.12 -0.83
N TYR A 240 11.07 0.51 0.43
CA TYR A 240 12.31 0.29 1.15
C TYR A 240 12.07 -0.70 2.28
N ASP A 241 12.79 -1.81 2.27
CA ASP A 241 12.58 -2.91 3.21
C ASP A 241 13.85 -3.15 4.05
N TYR A 242 13.73 -3.07 5.38
CA TYR A 242 14.84 -3.20 6.31
C TYR A 242 14.52 -4.22 7.41
N ASP A 243 15.37 -5.24 7.55
CA ASP A 243 15.27 -6.29 8.58
C ASP A 243 13.87 -6.95 8.63
N SER A 244 13.22 -7.09 7.49
CA SER A 244 11.80 -7.47 7.35
C SER A 244 11.63 -8.72 6.46
N GLY A 245 10.54 -9.47 6.65
CA GLY A 245 10.23 -10.71 5.91
C GLY A 245 8.87 -10.70 5.20
N GLY A 246 8.39 -9.53 4.80
CA GLY A 246 7.09 -9.35 4.13
C GLY A 246 6.99 -10.02 2.77
N ASN A 247 5.79 -9.99 2.17
CA ASN A 247 5.55 -10.53 0.82
C ASN A 247 4.74 -9.54 -0.04
N LEU A 248 5.17 -9.38 -1.30
CA LEU A 248 4.47 -8.65 -2.34
C LEU A 248 3.91 -9.66 -3.34
N VAL A 249 2.59 -9.64 -3.55
CA VAL A 249 1.86 -10.59 -4.40
C VAL A 249 1.01 -9.80 -5.38
N ALA A 250 1.00 -10.20 -6.65
CA ALA A 250 0.23 -9.60 -7.73
C ALA A 250 0.32 -8.06 -7.78
N THR A 251 1.48 -7.52 -7.38
CA THR A 251 1.67 -6.08 -7.18
C THR A 251 2.36 -5.47 -8.40
N VAL A 252 1.85 -4.34 -8.86
CA VAL A 252 2.40 -3.62 -10.01
C VAL A 252 3.27 -2.46 -9.55
N PHE A 253 4.48 -2.36 -10.10
CA PHE A 253 5.39 -1.24 -9.95
C PHE A 253 5.50 -0.48 -11.26
N LYS A 254 5.25 0.84 -11.23
CA LYS A 254 5.28 1.69 -12.41
C LYS A 254 5.95 3.04 -12.13
N ASP A 255 7.09 3.27 -12.78
CA ASP A 255 7.75 4.58 -12.81
C ASP A 255 8.10 5.10 -11.41
N ASN A 256 8.55 4.22 -10.52
CA ASN A 256 9.04 4.61 -9.20
C ASN A 256 10.51 5.02 -9.29
N VAL A 257 10.92 6.01 -8.51
CA VAL A 257 12.24 6.63 -8.63
C VAL A 257 12.95 6.66 -7.28
N ALA A 258 14.15 6.11 -7.22
CA ALA A 258 15.13 6.29 -6.16
C ALA A 258 16.41 6.88 -6.76
N LEU A 259 17.03 7.86 -6.09
CA LEU A 259 18.25 8.48 -6.63
C LEU A 259 19.47 7.55 -6.58
N PHE A 260 19.50 6.55 -5.71
CA PHE A 260 20.65 5.65 -5.55
C PHE A 260 20.35 4.21 -5.98
N SER A 261 19.33 3.55 -5.43
CA SER A 261 19.06 2.15 -5.76
C SER A 261 17.65 1.68 -5.40
N GLY A 262 17.20 0.61 -6.08
CA GLY A 262 15.93 -0.04 -5.83
C GLY A 262 14.77 0.91 -6.12
N ASN A 263 14.65 1.35 -7.37
CA ASN A 263 13.60 2.26 -7.81
C ASN A 263 12.21 1.72 -7.43
N ALA A 264 11.94 0.45 -7.74
CA ALA A 264 10.71 -0.20 -7.30
C ALA A 264 10.85 -0.75 -5.88
N VAL A 265 11.88 -1.56 -5.62
CA VAL A 265 12.08 -2.20 -4.30
C VAL A 265 13.56 -2.18 -3.91
N TYR A 266 13.85 -1.76 -2.68
CA TYR A 266 15.17 -1.85 -2.09
C TYR A 266 15.15 -2.74 -0.85
N ARG A 267 15.89 -3.85 -0.90
CA ARG A 267 16.06 -4.82 0.20
C ARG A 267 17.32 -4.49 1.00
N ALA A 268 17.17 -3.66 2.03
CA ALA A 268 18.24 -3.29 2.92
C ALA A 268 18.63 -4.46 3.86
N TYR A 269 19.53 -4.17 4.81
CA TYR A 269 20.07 -5.11 5.79
C TYR A 269 19.08 -6.19 6.25
N LYS A 270 19.46 -7.47 6.07
CA LYS A 270 18.70 -8.67 6.48
C LYS A 270 17.26 -8.76 5.98
N SER A 271 16.88 -7.94 4.99
CA SER A 271 15.61 -8.10 4.30
C SER A 271 15.52 -9.49 3.69
N ALA A 272 14.44 -10.17 4.02
CA ALA A 272 13.99 -11.43 3.44
C ALA A 272 12.64 -11.25 2.73
N MET A 273 12.30 -10.01 2.34
CA MET A 273 11.07 -9.73 1.61
C MET A 273 11.00 -10.57 0.33
N LEU A 274 9.89 -11.29 0.21
CA LEU A 274 9.52 -12.01 -1.00
C LEU A 274 8.81 -11.05 -1.96
N VAL A 275 9.28 -11.05 -3.20
CA VAL A 275 8.60 -10.43 -4.33
C VAL A 275 8.16 -11.59 -5.19
N ASP A 276 6.85 -11.85 -5.21
CA ASP A 276 6.29 -13.02 -5.87
C ASP A 276 6.37 -12.90 -7.40
N GLU A 277 6.31 -14.03 -8.10
CA GLU A 277 6.53 -14.08 -9.55
C GLU A 277 5.45 -13.38 -10.39
N ASP A 278 4.28 -13.16 -9.77
CA ASP A 278 3.14 -12.45 -10.34
C ASP A 278 3.23 -10.92 -10.17
N CYS A 279 4.27 -10.40 -9.51
CA CYS A 279 4.55 -8.97 -9.46
C CYS A 279 5.04 -8.46 -10.83
N THR A 280 4.56 -7.29 -11.23
CA THR A 280 4.86 -6.70 -12.54
C THR A 280 5.64 -5.39 -12.42
N PHE A 281 6.75 -5.26 -13.15
CA PHE A 281 7.57 -4.04 -13.21
C PHE A 281 7.47 -3.40 -14.60
N ILE A 282 6.83 -2.24 -14.69
CA ILE A 282 6.40 -1.65 -15.97
C ILE A 282 7.55 -0.95 -16.70
N MET A 283 8.35 -0.16 -15.98
CA MET A 283 9.44 0.61 -16.56
C MET A 283 10.78 -0.14 -16.40
N GLU A 284 11.71 0.07 -17.34
CA GLU A 284 13.05 -0.54 -17.24
C GLU A 284 13.80 -0.13 -15.97
N HIS A 285 13.52 1.08 -15.49
CA HIS A 285 14.13 1.56 -14.28
C HIS A 285 13.42 1.08 -13.02
N ASP A 286 12.27 0.43 -13.04
CA ASP A 286 11.59 -0.11 -11.84
C ASP A 286 12.35 -1.31 -11.25
N THR A 287 13.55 -1.07 -10.70
CA THR A 287 14.51 -2.09 -10.27
C THR A 287 14.28 -2.59 -8.85
N ILE A 288 14.65 -3.86 -8.62
CA ILE A 288 14.84 -4.43 -7.29
C ILE A 288 16.35 -4.44 -6.98
N SER A 289 16.76 -3.97 -5.81
CA SER A 289 18.17 -3.94 -5.37
C SER A 289 18.34 -4.39 -3.92
N GLY A 290 19.57 -4.63 -3.46
CA GLY A 290 19.91 -4.85 -2.04
C GLY A 290 20.45 -6.24 -1.67
N SER A 291 20.45 -6.59 -0.37
CA SER A 291 20.93 -7.89 0.11
C SER A 291 19.98 -9.00 -0.34
N GLY A 292 20.51 -10.01 -1.03
CA GLY A 292 19.70 -11.02 -1.74
C GLY A 292 19.98 -11.11 -3.25
N GLY A 293 21.06 -10.48 -3.71
CA GLY A 293 21.48 -10.48 -5.11
C GLY A 293 20.73 -9.43 -5.92
N TYR A 294 21.38 -8.97 -7.00
CA TYR A 294 20.70 -8.31 -8.11
C TYR A 294 19.71 -9.32 -8.70
N MET A 295 18.53 -9.44 -8.10
CA MET A 295 17.35 -9.69 -8.91
C MET A 295 17.19 -8.38 -9.66
N LEU A 296 17.82 -8.25 -10.83
CA LEU A 296 17.32 -7.29 -11.79
C LEU A 296 15.82 -7.56 -11.80
N ALA A 297 15.01 -6.61 -11.32
CA ALA A 297 13.63 -6.58 -11.74
C ALA A 297 13.76 -6.75 -13.25
N GLN A 298 13.25 -7.84 -13.78
CA GLN A 298 13.17 -7.95 -15.22
C GLN A 298 12.06 -6.96 -15.60
N GLY A 299 12.38 -5.66 -15.53
CA GLY A 299 11.71 -4.64 -16.30
C GLY A 299 11.64 -5.23 -17.69
N LYS A 300 10.41 -5.40 -18.15
CA LYS A 300 9.99 -6.28 -19.26
C LYS A 300 11.16 -6.91 -20.02
N GLN A 301 11.32 -8.24 -19.90
CA GLN A 301 12.38 -8.99 -20.56
C GLN A 301 12.64 -8.46 -21.99
N ARG A 302 13.78 -7.79 -22.18
CA ARG A 302 14.17 -7.27 -23.49
C ARG A 302 14.69 -8.40 -24.34
N GLY A 303 14.30 -8.40 -25.61
CA GLY A 303 14.69 -9.39 -26.60
C GLY A 303 14.92 -8.72 -27.94
N ALA A 304 15.60 -9.42 -28.83
CA ALA A 304 15.69 -9.06 -30.22
C ALA A 304 14.27 -9.05 -30.83
N CYS A 305 13.97 -7.95 -31.49
CA CYS A 305 12.76 -7.70 -32.23
C CYS A 305 13.14 -7.40 -33.68
N CYS A 306 12.63 -8.18 -34.61
CA CYS A 306 12.79 -7.91 -36.04
C CYS A 306 11.67 -6.99 -36.50
N VAL A 307 12.03 -5.78 -36.95
CA VAL A 307 11.11 -4.82 -37.59
C VAL A 307 11.65 -4.56 -39.00
N GLY A 308 10.94 -5.04 -40.02
CA GLY A 308 11.44 -5.05 -41.39
C GLY A 308 12.77 -5.81 -41.50
N THR A 309 13.83 -5.14 -41.98
CA THR A 309 15.20 -5.71 -42.09
C THR A 309 16.09 -5.39 -40.89
N GLY A 310 15.60 -4.62 -39.92
CA GLY A 310 16.34 -4.18 -38.76
C GLY A 310 16.08 -5.07 -37.54
N CYS A 311 17.07 -5.18 -36.67
CA CYS A 311 16.90 -5.77 -35.35
C CYS A 311 17.07 -4.68 -34.28
N LEU A 312 16.14 -4.65 -33.33
CA LEU A 312 16.16 -3.78 -32.16
C LEU A 312 16.04 -4.64 -30.90
N VAL A 313 16.72 -4.27 -29.81
CA VAL A 313 16.53 -4.95 -28.52
C VAL A 313 15.49 -4.17 -27.71
N VAL A 314 14.26 -4.67 -27.65
CA VAL A 314 13.09 -4.03 -27.02
C VAL A 314 12.20 -5.05 -26.30
N ASP A 315 11.21 -4.61 -25.53
CA ASP A 315 10.21 -5.53 -24.94
C ASP A 315 9.22 -6.05 -26.00
N GLU A 316 8.59 -7.21 -25.71
CA GLU A 316 7.63 -7.88 -26.61
C GLU A 316 6.50 -6.96 -27.07
N ARG A 317 5.91 -6.19 -26.15
CA ARG A 317 4.77 -5.34 -26.48
C ARG A 317 5.17 -4.20 -27.42
N SER A 318 6.31 -3.56 -27.18
CA SER A 318 6.85 -2.54 -28.08
C SER A 318 7.17 -3.13 -29.44
N CYS A 319 7.74 -4.34 -29.49
CA CYS A 319 8.01 -5.05 -30.73
C CYS A 319 6.74 -5.30 -31.56
N VAL A 320 5.72 -5.92 -30.96
CA VAL A 320 4.46 -6.24 -31.62
C VAL A 320 3.73 -4.96 -32.05
N SER A 321 3.75 -3.91 -31.24
CA SER A 321 3.13 -2.62 -31.58
C SER A 321 3.79 -1.91 -32.76
N ALA A 322 5.08 -2.18 -33.00
CA ALA A 322 5.83 -1.67 -34.15
C ALA A 322 5.67 -2.56 -35.40
N GLY A 323 4.79 -3.56 -35.37
CA GLY A 323 4.64 -4.55 -36.45
C GLY A 323 5.81 -5.55 -36.53
N GLY A 324 6.61 -5.66 -35.46
CA GLY A 324 7.78 -6.53 -35.41
C GLY A 324 7.50 -7.94 -34.93
N SER A 325 8.40 -8.86 -35.26
CA SER A 325 8.44 -10.22 -34.74
C SER A 325 9.45 -10.32 -33.60
N TRP A 326 8.96 -10.64 -32.40
CA TRP A 326 9.79 -10.76 -31.21
C TRP A 326 10.40 -12.17 -31.10
N LEU A 327 11.70 -12.28 -30.79
CA LEU A 327 12.46 -13.52 -30.96
C LEU A 327 12.75 -14.33 -29.69
N GLY A 328 12.55 -13.76 -28.52
CA GLY A 328 12.90 -14.43 -27.27
C GLY A 328 13.44 -13.47 -26.23
N PRO A 329 13.29 -13.75 -24.94
CA PRO A 329 13.82 -12.87 -23.92
C PRO A 329 15.33 -13.06 -23.82
N ASN A 330 16.06 -12.00 -23.53
CA ASN A 330 17.54 -11.97 -23.51
C ASN A 330 18.20 -12.36 -24.83
N THR A 331 17.44 -12.35 -25.94
CA THR A 331 18.04 -12.48 -27.28
C THR A 331 18.66 -11.15 -27.69
N THR A 332 19.82 -11.21 -28.35
CA THR A 332 20.53 -10.03 -28.83
C THR A 332 20.46 -9.93 -30.35
N CYS A 333 20.61 -8.72 -30.87
CA CYS A 333 20.70 -8.52 -32.32
C CYS A 333 22.04 -9.00 -32.92
N GLU A 334 23.06 -9.21 -32.09
CA GLU A 334 24.36 -9.72 -32.51
C GLU A 334 24.30 -11.23 -32.80
N ASP A 335 23.51 -11.98 -32.03
CA ASP A 335 23.33 -13.43 -32.22
C ASP A 335 22.35 -13.80 -33.35
N GLN A 336 21.55 -12.84 -33.83
CA GLN A 336 20.32 -13.09 -34.62
C GLN A 336 20.26 -12.35 -35.97
N MET A 337 21.37 -11.82 -36.50
CA MET A 337 21.40 -11.26 -37.88
C MET A 337 21.08 -12.28 -39.00
N ILE A 338 20.97 -13.58 -38.65
CA ILE A 338 20.55 -14.66 -39.55
C ILE A 338 19.04 -14.97 -39.42
N ALA A 339 18.39 -14.55 -38.34
CA ALA A 339 17.01 -14.94 -37.99
C ALA A 339 15.93 -13.91 -38.32
N CYS A 340 16.28 -12.63 -38.53
CA CYS A 340 15.30 -11.71 -39.10
C CYS A 340 14.99 -12.14 -40.53
N PRO A 341 13.71 -12.35 -40.90
CA PRO A 341 13.32 -12.75 -42.23
C PRO A 341 13.98 -11.80 -43.23
N LYS A 342 14.80 -12.35 -44.13
CA LYS A 342 15.30 -11.56 -45.25
C LYS A 342 14.07 -11.04 -45.99
N PRO A 343 14.01 -9.75 -46.35
CA PRO A 343 12.86 -9.21 -47.03
C PRO A 343 12.60 -10.08 -48.25
N ASN A 344 11.38 -10.59 -48.36
CA ASN A 344 10.96 -11.22 -49.59
C ASN A 344 11.06 -10.11 -50.63
N THR A 345 11.99 -10.21 -51.57
CA THR A 345 12.24 -9.11 -52.52
C THR A 345 11.03 -8.81 -53.42
N GLY A 346 9.98 -9.64 -53.35
CA GLY A 346 8.68 -9.43 -53.98
C GLY A 346 7.61 -8.84 -53.08
N ASP A 347 7.82 -8.74 -51.76
CA ASP A 347 6.94 -8.05 -50.80
C ASP A 347 7.44 -6.61 -50.66
N ILE A 348 6.92 -5.75 -51.51
CA ILE A 348 7.36 -4.38 -51.73
C ILE A 348 6.62 -3.42 -50.81
N ASN A 349 5.39 -3.75 -50.42
CA ASN A 349 4.62 -2.96 -49.47
C ASN A 349 4.92 -3.31 -48.01
N THR A 350 5.73 -4.34 -47.75
CA THR A 350 6.20 -4.82 -46.44
C THR A 350 5.08 -5.30 -45.51
N ASP A 351 3.98 -5.80 -46.07
CA ASP A 351 2.85 -6.33 -45.29
C ASP A 351 2.98 -7.82 -44.92
N GLY A 352 4.06 -8.47 -45.38
CA GLY A 352 4.38 -9.86 -45.08
C GLY A 352 3.80 -10.87 -46.09
N VAL A 353 3.10 -10.42 -47.13
CA VAL A 353 2.49 -11.27 -48.16
C VAL A 353 2.93 -10.79 -49.55
N VAL A 354 3.38 -11.72 -50.41
CA VAL A 354 3.64 -11.38 -51.83
C VAL A 354 2.33 -11.50 -52.61
N ASP A 355 1.69 -10.38 -52.93
CA ASP A 355 0.42 -10.36 -53.66
C ASP A 355 0.35 -9.24 -54.74
N MET A 356 -0.85 -9.00 -55.28
CA MET A 356 -1.01 -8.00 -56.35
C MET A 356 -0.74 -6.57 -55.91
N MET A 357 -0.78 -6.26 -54.61
CA MET A 357 -0.51 -4.93 -54.08
C MET A 357 0.97 -4.56 -54.21
N ASP A 358 1.87 -5.54 -54.11
CA ASP A 358 3.29 -5.35 -54.39
C ASP A 358 3.55 -5.01 -55.86
N LEU A 359 2.86 -5.71 -56.76
CA LEU A 359 2.96 -5.48 -58.20
C LEU A 359 2.45 -4.08 -58.57
N VAL A 360 1.40 -3.59 -57.92
CA VAL A 360 0.88 -2.23 -58.14
C VAL A 360 1.92 -1.17 -57.77
N LEU A 361 2.69 -1.37 -56.69
CA LEU A 361 3.80 -0.47 -56.33
C LEU A 361 4.94 -0.49 -57.34
N VAL A 362 5.29 -1.65 -57.90
CA VAL A 362 6.26 -1.74 -59.02
C VAL A 362 5.75 -1.00 -60.24
N MET A 363 4.52 -1.26 -60.67
CA MET A 363 3.96 -0.69 -61.89
C MET A 363 3.76 0.83 -61.79
N THR A 364 3.39 1.34 -60.62
CA THR A 364 3.28 2.78 -60.38
C THR A 364 4.64 3.47 -60.32
N SER A 365 5.69 2.80 -59.85
CA SER A 365 7.07 3.33 -59.88
C SER A 365 7.68 3.37 -61.29
N MET A 366 7.22 2.52 -62.22
CA MET A 366 7.69 2.50 -63.62
C MET A 366 7.07 3.58 -64.50
N ASN A 367 5.89 4.09 -64.14
CA ASN A 367 5.17 5.10 -64.94
C ASN A 367 5.80 6.51 -64.87
N SER A 368 6.79 6.74 -64.02
CA SER A 368 7.54 8.01 -63.94
C SER A 368 8.70 8.10 -64.95
N SER A 369 8.97 7.05 -65.72
CA SER A 369 10.10 6.98 -66.67
C SER A 369 9.71 7.07 -68.16
N PHE A 370 8.43 7.35 -68.48
CA PHE A 370 7.93 7.52 -69.85
C PHE A 370 7.20 8.85 -70.10
N THR A 371 7.67 9.94 -69.47
CA THR A 371 7.34 11.30 -69.92
C THR A 371 8.61 12.15 -69.98
N ASN A 372 9.15 12.24 -71.20
CA ASN A 372 10.21 13.09 -71.76
C ASN A 372 11.67 12.81 -71.38
#